data_AF-A0A8J7X9Y9-F1
#
_entry.id   AF-A0A8J7X9Y9-F1
#
_cell.length_a   1.000
_cell.length_b   1.000
_cell.length_c   1.000
_cell.angle_alpha   90.00
_cell.angle_beta   90.00
_cell.angle_gamma   90.00
#
_symmetry.space_group_name_H-M   'P 1'
#
loop_
_entity.id
_entity.type
_entity.pdbx_description
1 polymer ?
#
loop_
_entity_poly.entity_id
_entity_poly.type
_entity_poly.pdbx_seq_one_letter_code
_entity_poly.pdbx_strand_id
1 'polypeptide(L)'
;ICMNFSRYSDVCIRRNAIRSLDFSICNLYPADSVKEIGCNYETCMKSMDDNPGFECCKFIPYAAGSGQWYKNSCYIRRAGIDKDLKWCKYMVSADATVGLYDECYKAVAESKEDIGICSMVEKADVRDDCLLGLATEKTDCDTITNQEKKGGCQKKIV
;
A
#
# COMPACT_ATOMS: atom_id res chain seq x y z
N ILE A 1 -20.38 6.37 23.39
CA ILE A 1 -20.42 4.88 23.34
C ILE A 1 -19.16 4.25 23.96
N CYS A 2 -17.93 4.67 23.63
CA CYS A 2 -16.71 4.00 24.10
C CYS A 2 -16.06 4.56 25.40
N MET A 3 -16.49 5.71 25.93
CA MET A 3 -15.76 6.42 27.01
C MET A 3 -15.89 5.84 28.43
N ASN A 4 -16.84 4.93 28.69
CA ASN A 4 -17.10 4.43 30.05
C ASN A 4 -16.28 3.18 30.43
N PHE A 5 -15.42 2.68 29.54
CA PHE A 5 -14.64 1.45 29.77
C PHE A 5 -13.15 1.71 29.54
N SER A 6 -12.44 2.18 30.58
CA SER A 6 -11.03 2.60 30.49
C SER A 6 -10.07 1.52 29.97
N ARG A 7 -10.43 0.24 30.07
CA ARG A 7 -9.60 -0.88 29.60
C ARG A 7 -9.92 -1.37 28.19
N TYR A 8 -11.05 -0.95 27.60
CA TYR A 8 -11.55 -1.42 26.30
C TYR A 8 -11.88 -0.29 25.33
N SER A 9 -11.59 0.95 25.70
CA SER A 9 -11.83 2.13 24.86
C SER A 9 -11.18 1.98 23.49
N ASP A 10 -9.94 1.49 23.43
CA ASP A 10 -9.18 1.40 22.19
C ASP A 10 -9.79 0.43 21.18
N VAL A 11 -10.14 -0.78 21.64
CA VAL A 11 -10.78 -1.79 20.79
C VAL A 11 -12.17 -1.34 20.37
N CYS A 12 -12.90 -0.68 21.27
CA CYS A 12 -14.22 -0.12 20.98
C CYS A 12 -14.14 0.96 19.90
N ILE A 13 -13.24 1.93 20.03
CA ILE A 13 -13.04 3.03 19.07
C ILE A 13 -12.74 2.45 17.69
N ARG A 14 -11.70 1.61 17.59
CA ARG A 14 -11.26 0.98 16.34
C ARG A 14 -12.38 0.19 15.65
N ARG A 15 -13.08 -0.68 16.39
CA ARG A 15 -14.17 -1.51 15.81
C ARG A 15 -15.34 -0.67 15.33
N ASN A 16 -15.72 0.36 16.09
CA ASN A 16 -16.84 1.23 15.70
C ASN A 16 -16.47 2.08 14.47
N ALA A 17 -15.25 2.63 14.41
CA ALA A 17 -14.76 3.34 13.23
C ALA A 17 -14.81 2.45 11.98
N ILE A 18 -14.21 1.25 12.04
CA ILE A 18 -14.18 0.31 10.90
C ILE A 18 -15.59 -0.13 10.47
N ARG A 19 -16.48 -0.42 11.42
CA ARG A 19 -17.84 -0.89 11.11
C ARG A 19 -18.71 0.19 10.48
N SER A 20 -18.55 1.43 10.93
CA SER A 20 -19.35 2.57 10.46
C SER A 20 -18.72 3.32 9.29
N LEU A 21 -17.44 3.04 8.99
CA LEU A 21 -16.60 3.82 8.07
C LEU A 21 -16.51 5.31 8.47
N ASP A 22 -16.67 5.61 9.76
CA ASP A 22 -16.62 6.96 10.31
C ASP A 22 -15.23 7.26 10.91
N PHE A 23 -14.43 8.00 10.17
CA PHE A 23 -13.09 8.43 10.55
C PHE A 23 -13.10 9.37 11.76
N SER A 24 -14.20 10.08 12.02
CA SER A 24 -14.29 10.98 13.18
C SER A 24 -14.22 10.23 14.50
N ILE A 25 -14.58 8.94 14.51
CA ILE A 25 -14.45 8.05 15.66
C ILE A 25 -12.98 7.84 16.02
N CYS A 26 -12.07 7.80 15.04
CA CYS A 26 -10.63 7.65 15.31
C CYS A 26 -10.04 8.86 16.05
N ASN A 27 -10.63 10.05 15.93
CA ASN A 27 -10.21 11.24 16.70
C ASN A 27 -10.50 11.12 18.21
N LEU A 28 -11.20 10.05 18.64
CA LEU A 28 -11.46 9.79 20.04
C LEU A 28 -10.27 9.16 20.77
N TYR A 29 -9.16 8.83 20.09
CA TYR A 29 -7.91 8.46 20.75
C TYR A 29 -7.26 9.69 21.38
N PRO A 30 -7.33 9.89 22.71
CA PRO A 30 -6.77 11.09 23.33
C PRO A 30 -5.25 10.95 23.35
N ALA A 31 -4.55 11.90 22.73
CA ALA A 31 -3.09 12.09 22.81
C ALA A 31 -2.19 10.96 22.23
N ASP A 32 -2.75 9.92 21.61
CA ASP A 32 -1.98 8.85 20.97
C ASP A 32 -2.16 8.89 19.45
N SER A 33 -1.30 9.67 18.79
CA SER A 33 -1.32 9.85 17.33
C SER A 33 -1.08 8.53 16.59
N VAL A 34 -0.36 7.57 17.18
CA VAL A 34 -0.09 6.27 16.53
C VAL A 34 -1.37 5.44 16.46
N LYS A 35 -2.16 5.41 17.53
CA LYS A 35 -3.46 4.71 17.53
C LYS A 35 -4.47 5.36 16.60
N GLU A 36 -4.51 6.70 16.57
CA GLU A 36 -5.35 7.45 15.63
C GLU A 36 -5.00 7.09 14.17
N ILE A 37 -3.71 7.14 13.82
CA ILE A 37 -3.22 6.79 12.47
C ILE A 37 -3.61 5.34 12.11
N GLY A 38 -3.36 4.39 13.02
CA GLY A 38 -3.71 2.99 12.79
C GLY A 38 -5.21 2.78 12.57
N CYS A 39 -6.05 3.45 13.36
CA CYS A 39 -7.49 3.43 13.20
C CYS A 39 -7.95 4.00 11.85
N ASN A 40 -7.41 5.16 11.46
CA ASN A 40 -7.70 5.78 10.17
C ASN A 40 -7.26 4.88 9.00
N TYR A 41 -6.08 4.28 9.10
CA TYR A 41 -5.57 3.34 8.10
C TYR A 41 -6.50 2.14 7.94
N GLU A 42 -6.86 1.46 9.02
CA GLU A 42 -7.70 0.26 8.94
C GLU A 42 -9.12 0.55 8.48
N THR A 43 -9.70 1.66 8.95
CA THR A 43 -11.01 2.13 8.48
C THR A 43 -10.96 2.41 6.98
N CYS A 44 -9.88 3.03 6.51
CA CYS A 44 -9.64 3.26 5.09
C CYS A 44 -9.50 1.95 4.30
N MET A 45 -8.72 0.98 4.78
CA MET A 45 -8.57 -0.33 4.13
C MET A 45 -9.92 -1.03 3.98
N LYS A 46 -10.75 -1.02 5.02
CA LYS A 46 -12.11 -1.57 4.95
C LYS A 46 -12.99 -0.80 3.96
N SER A 47 -12.89 0.53 3.94
CA SER A 47 -13.65 1.36 3.00
C SER A 47 -13.27 1.13 1.53
N MET A 48 -12.02 0.78 1.22
CA MET A 48 -11.60 0.47 -0.16
C MET A 48 -12.22 -0.83 -0.66
N ASP A 49 -12.38 -1.82 0.22
CA ASP A 49 -13.00 -3.10 -0.12
C ASP A 49 -14.50 -2.92 -0.40
N ASP A 50 -15.16 -2.03 0.34
CA ASP A 50 -16.60 -1.78 0.20
C ASP A 50 -16.93 -0.69 -0.85
N ASN A 51 -16.05 0.28 -1.06
CA ASN A 51 -16.21 1.40 -1.99
C ASN A 51 -14.85 1.85 -2.58
N PRO A 52 -14.43 1.25 -3.70
CA PRO A 52 -13.17 1.58 -4.36
C PRO A 52 -13.24 2.92 -5.12
N GLY A 53 -14.18 3.83 -4.87
CA GLY A 53 -14.12 5.22 -5.36
C GLY A 53 -13.70 6.23 -4.29
N PHE A 54 -13.59 5.79 -3.03
CA PHE A 54 -13.46 6.69 -1.90
C PHE A 54 -11.99 7.06 -1.61
N GLU A 55 -11.68 8.35 -1.58
CA GLU A 55 -10.33 8.88 -1.32
C GLU A 55 -9.94 8.81 0.16
N CYS A 56 -10.02 7.64 0.80
CA CYS A 56 -9.81 7.56 2.24
C CYS A 56 -8.37 7.84 2.71
N CYS A 57 -7.36 7.63 1.85
CA CYS A 57 -5.95 7.85 2.22
C CYS A 57 -5.66 9.29 2.66
N LYS A 58 -6.52 10.26 2.29
CA LYS A 58 -6.40 11.65 2.74
C LYS A 58 -6.71 11.84 4.23
N PHE A 59 -7.50 10.94 4.82
CA PHE A 59 -7.83 10.98 6.25
C PHE A 59 -6.75 10.36 7.12
N ILE A 60 -5.73 9.71 6.54
CA ILE A 60 -4.56 9.26 7.30
C ILE A 60 -3.67 10.50 7.53
N PRO A 61 -3.53 10.96 8.79
CA PRO A 61 -2.73 12.14 9.06
C PRO A 61 -1.27 11.83 8.75
N TYR A 62 -0.57 12.84 8.24
CA TYR A 62 0.88 12.73 8.09
C TYR A 62 1.52 12.86 9.47
N ALA A 63 2.27 11.84 9.89
CA ALA A 63 3.14 11.92 11.05
C ALA A 63 4.50 11.32 10.69
N ALA A 64 5.57 11.92 11.19
CA ALA A 64 6.92 11.39 11.02
C ALA A 64 7.03 9.94 11.53
N GLY A 65 7.96 9.17 10.97
CA GLY A 65 8.13 7.76 11.32
C GLY A 65 7.01 6.89 10.76
N SER A 66 6.32 6.13 11.62
CA SER A 66 5.35 5.12 11.19
C SER A 66 4.13 5.70 10.48
N GLY A 67 3.76 6.96 10.74
CA GLY A 67 2.62 7.62 10.07
C GLY A 67 2.78 7.77 8.56
N GLN A 68 4.00 8.07 8.11
CA GLN A 68 4.34 8.16 6.69
C GLN A 68 4.16 6.80 6.00
N TRP A 69 4.55 5.71 6.65
CA TRP A 69 4.39 4.36 6.11
C TRP A 69 2.91 4.03 5.88
N TYR A 70 2.04 4.22 6.87
CA TYR A 70 0.60 3.92 6.72
C TYR A 70 -0.04 4.68 5.55
N LYS A 71 0.32 5.96 5.40
CA LYS A 71 -0.20 6.79 4.31
C LYS A 71 0.29 6.33 2.94
N ASN A 72 1.58 6.01 2.84
CA ASN A 72 2.18 5.53 1.59
C ASN A 72 1.66 4.14 1.21
N SER A 73 1.59 3.21 2.16
CA SER A 73 0.98 1.88 1.97
C SER A 73 -0.48 1.98 1.51
N CYS A 74 -1.23 2.95 2.04
CA CYS A 74 -2.58 3.21 1.56
C CYS A 74 -2.62 3.57 0.07
N TYR A 75 -1.77 4.52 -0.36
CA TYR A 75 -1.72 4.92 -1.76
C TYR A 75 -1.16 3.84 -2.69
N ILE A 76 -0.20 3.01 -2.25
CA ILE A 76 0.29 1.85 -3.01
C ILE A 76 -0.85 0.87 -3.27
N ARG A 77 -1.59 0.48 -2.23
CA ARG A 77 -2.76 -0.41 -2.38
C ARG A 77 -3.81 0.21 -3.30
N ARG A 78 -4.06 1.51 -3.15
CA ARG A 78 -4.99 2.24 -4.01
C ARG A 78 -4.57 2.23 -5.47
N ALA A 79 -3.28 2.43 -5.73
CA ALA A 79 -2.70 2.39 -7.07
C ALA A 79 -2.95 1.02 -7.72
N GLY A 80 -2.71 -0.07 -6.99
CA GLY A 80 -3.00 -1.43 -7.46
C GLY A 80 -4.48 -1.67 -7.76
N ILE A 81 -5.38 -1.34 -6.82
CA ILE A 81 -6.84 -1.51 -6.99
C ILE A 81 -7.35 -0.75 -8.21
N ASP A 82 -6.99 0.53 -8.33
CA ASP A 82 -7.43 1.39 -9.43
C ASP A 82 -6.64 1.16 -10.72
N LYS A 83 -5.55 0.39 -10.64
CA LYS A 83 -4.59 0.18 -11.74
C LYS A 83 -4.04 1.50 -12.28
N ASP A 84 -3.83 2.50 -11.43
CA ASP A 84 -3.53 3.88 -11.86
C ASP A 84 -2.30 4.46 -11.15
N LEU A 85 -1.26 4.73 -11.93
CA LEU A 85 0.01 5.30 -11.46
C LEU A 85 -0.17 6.70 -10.86
N LYS A 86 -1.26 7.41 -11.16
CA LYS A 86 -1.52 8.73 -10.59
C LYS A 86 -1.55 8.71 -9.07
N TRP A 87 -1.87 7.57 -8.45
CA TRP A 87 -1.91 7.44 -7.00
C TRP A 87 -0.53 7.51 -6.35
N CYS A 88 0.51 7.04 -7.04
CA CYS A 88 1.88 7.07 -6.53
C CYS A 88 2.35 8.51 -6.24
N LYS A 89 1.86 9.52 -6.99
CA LYS A 89 2.23 10.93 -6.78
C LYS A 89 1.72 11.54 -5.48
N TYR A 90 0.74 10.92 -4.82
CA TYR A 90 0.18 11.40 -3.54
C TYR A 90 0.91 10.81 -2.33
N MET A 91 1.85 9.90 -2.56
CA MET A 91 2.73 9.38 -1.53
C MET A 91 3.60 10.50 -0.99
N VAL A 92 3.76 10.53 0.33
CA VAL A 92 4.52 11.58 1.02
C VAL A 92 5.95 11.07 1.21
N SER A 93 6.92 11.83 0.73
CA SER A 93 8.34 11.56 0.88
C SER A 93 8.99 12.72 1.63
N ALA A 94 9.25 12.56 2.92
CA ALA A 94 10.18 13.44 3.64
C ALA A 94 11.63 13.00 3.48
N ASP A 95 11.84 11.69 3.31
CA ASP A 95 13.10 11.08 2.93
C ASP A 95 12.84 10.24 1.69
N ALA A 96 13.69 10.39 0.68
CA ALA A 96 13.71 9.66 -0.57
C ALA A 96 13.88 8.15 -0.33
N THR A 97 12.85 7.51 0.21
CA THR A 97 12.72 6.06 0.24
C THR A 97 12.37 5.66 -1.18
N VAL A 98 13.40 5.64 -2.03
CA VAL A 98 13.38 5.21 -3.44
C VAL A 98 12.55 3.93 -3.60
N GLY A 99 12.61 3.03 -2.61
CA GLY A 99 11.84 1.79 -2.62
C GLY A 99 10.31 1.92 -2.55
N LEU A 100 9.72 3.01 -2.04
CA LEU A 100 8.26 3.06 -1.93
C LEU A 100 7.58 3.36 -3.28
N TYR A 101 8.19 4.19 -4.13
CA TYR A 101 7.71 4.40 -5.50
C TYR A 101 7.83 3.13 -6.32
N ASP A 102 8.94 2.39 -6.15
CA ASP A 102 9.16 1.08 -6.76
C ASP A 102 8.05 0.08 -6.41
N GLU A 103 7.67 -0.02 -5.12
CA GLU A 103 6.54 -0.86 -4.70
C GLU A 103 5.20 -0.38 -5.29
N CYS A 104 5.00 0.93 -5.44
CA CYS A 104 3.80 1.47 -6.08
C CYS A 104 3.72 1.07 -7.56
N TYR A 105 4.81 1.24 -8.31
CA TYR A 105 4.88 0.85 -9.72
C TYR A 105 4.71 -0.66 -9.91
N LYS A 106 5.38 -1.46 -9.08
CA LYS A 106 5.19 -2.92 -9.06
C LYS A 106 3.73 -3.30 -8.83
N ALA A 107 3.07 -2.72 -7.82
CA ALA A 107 1.66 -3.03 -7.53
C ALA A 107 0.72 -2.71 -8.70
N VAL A 108 0.97 -1.60 -9.41
CA VAL A 108 0.20 -1.23 -10.62
C VAL A 108 0.52 -2.17 -11.78
N ALA A 109 1.80 -2.51 -11.99
CA ALA A 109 2.24 -3.45 -13.02
C ALA A 109 1.56 -4.81 -12.84
N GLU A 110 1.63 -5.38 -11.64
CA GLU A 110 1.02 -6.66 -11.28
C GLU A 110 -0.50 -6.64 -11.49
N SER A 111 -1.16 -5.56 -11.08
CA SER A 111 -2.61 -5.43 -11.22
C SER A 111 -3.06 -5.22 -12.67
N LYS A 112 -2.22 -4.61 -13.51
CA LYS A 112 -2.47 -4.41 -14.95
C LYS A 112 -2.01 -5.57 -15.82
N GLU A 113 -1.18 -6.46 -15.29
CA GLU A 113 -0.40 -7.42 -16.07
C GLU A 113 0.48 -6.72 -17.13
N ASP A 114 1.03 -5.56 -16.79
CA ASP A 114 1.81 -4.72 -17.69
C ASP A 114 3.29 -4.71 -17.30
N ILE A 115 4.07 -5.57 -17.96
CA ILE A 115 5.51 -5.71 -17.73
C ILE A 115 6.29 -4.43 -18.08
N GLY A 116 5.74 -3.56 -18.95
CA GLY A 116 6.35 -2.29 -19.30
C GLY A 116 6.49 -1.38 -18.09
N ILE A 117 5.56 -1.46 -17.13
CA ILE A 117 5.61 -0.67 -15.89
C ILE A 117 6.76 -1.15 -14.97
N CYS A 118 7.16 -2.43 -15.01
CA CYS A 118 8.32 -2.91 -14.25
C CYS A 118 9.61 -2.17 -14.64
N SER A 119 9.73 -1.66 -15.86
CA SER A 119 10.90 -0.87 -16.28
C SER A 119 11.03 0.49 -15.56
N MET A 120 9.94 0.99 -14.95
CA MET A 120 9.93 2.22 -14.15
C MET A 120 10.46 1.98 -12.73
N VAL A 121 10.67 0.72 -12.32
CA VAL A 121 11.18 0.35 -11.01
C VAL A 121 12.70 0.50 -10.98
N GLU A 122 13.19 1.37 -10.09
CA GLU A 122 14.60 1.74 -10.00
C GLU A 122 15.43 0.68 -9.28
N LYS A 123 14.94 0.18 -8.13
CA LYS A 123 15.63 -0.86 -7.37
C LYS A 123 15.57 -2.20 -8.09
N ALA A 124 16.73 -2.68 -8.51
CA ALA A 124 16.88 -3.93 -9.26
C ALA A 124 16.17 -5.12 -8.61
N ASP A 125 16.26 -5.29 -7.29
CA ASP A 125 15.59 -6.40 -6.60
C ASP A 125 14.06 -6.36 -6.77
N VAL A 126 13.45 -5.18 -6.65
CA VAL A 126 11.99 -4.98 -6.76
C VAL A 126 11.56 -5.11 -8.22
N ARG A 127 12.37 -4.59 -9.14
CA ARG A 127 12.14 -4.74 -10.59
C ARG A 127 12.16 -6.21 -10.99
N ASP A 128 13.17 -6.95 -10.53
CA ASP A 128 13.31 -8.37 -10.81
C ASP A 128 12.13 -9.17 -10.23
N ASP A 129 11.59 -8.78 -9.06
CA ASP A 129 10.35 -9.37 -8.53
C ASP A 129 9.13 -9.06 -9.39
N CYS A 130 8.99 -7.82 -9.86
CA CYS A 130 7.92 -7.40 -10.76
C CYS A 130 7.96 -8.22 -12.06
N LEU A 131 9.13 -8.31 -12.69
CA LEU A 131 9.34 -9.10 -13.92
C LEU A 131 9.06 -10.58 -13.69
N LEU A 132 9.55 -11.17 -12.60
CA LEU A 132 9.30 -12.57 -12.26
C LEU A 132 7.80 -12.88 -12.08
N GLY A 133 7.05 -11.96 -11.48
CA GLY A 133 5.60 -12.09 -11.28
C GLY A 133 4.83 -12.12 -12.60
N LEU A 134 5.25 -11.29 -13.56
CA LEU A 134 4.53 -11.03 -14.82
C LEU A 134 5.08 -11.75 -16.05
N ALA A 135 6.27 -12.34 -15.98
CA ALA A 135 6.89 -12.99 -17.13
C ALA A 135 5.99 -14.10 -17.70
N THR A 136 5.72 -14.00 -18.98
CA THR A 136 4.94 -14.99 -19.76
C THR A 136 5.79 -15.65 -20.85
N GLU A 137 6.87 -14.99 -21.26
CA GLU A 137 7.83 -15.50 -22.23
C GLU A 137 9.24 -15.59 -21.65
N LYS A 138 10.09 -16.45 -22.22
CA LYS A 138 11.49 -16.59 -21.77
C LYS A 138 12.30 -15.30 -21.91
N THR A 139 11.96 -14.49 -22.92
CA THR A 139 12.54 -13.17 -23.18
C THR A 139 12.31 -12.20 -22.04
N ASP A 140 11.15 -12.27 -21.37
CA ASP A 140 10.87 -11.48 -20.17
C ASP A 140 11.86 -11.83 -19.05
N CYS A 141 12.07 -13.14 -18.82
CA CYS A 141 13.02 -13.63 -17.82
C CYS A 141 14.46 -13.21 -18.10
N ASP A 142 14.83 -12.97 -19.36
CA ASP A 142 16.21 -12.63 -19.71
C ASP A 142 16.64 -11.26 -19.20
N THR A 143 15.68 -10.38 -18.94
CA THR A 143 15.87 -9.04 -18.39
C THR A 143 16.08 -9.02 -16.87
N ILE A 144 15.81 -10.14 -16.17
CA ILE A 144 16.02 -10.28 -14.73
C ILE A 144 17.53 -10.33 -14.43
N THR A 145 17.99 -9.44 -13.54
CA THR A 145 19.42 -9.33 -13.23
C THR A 145 19.90 -10.35 -12.19
N ASN A 146 19.05 -10.66 -11.21
CA ASN A 146 19.30 -11.68 -10.20
C ASN A 146 19.23 -13.09 -10.82
N GLN A 147 20.35 -13.82 -10.76
CA GLN A 147 20.47 -15.13 -11.41
C GLN A 147 19.56 -16.21 -10.82
N GLU A 148 19.28 -16.16 -9.51
CA GLU A 148 18.36 -17.10 -8.86
C GLU A 148 16.92 -16.87 -9.35
N LYS A 149 16.46 -15.61 -9.33
CA LYS A 149 15.13 -15.24 -9.85
C LYS A 149 15.00 -15.54 -11.34
N LYS A 150 16.04 -15.25 -12.14
CA LYS A 150 16.08 -15.57 -13.56
C LYS A 150 15.94 -17.06 -13.81
N GLY A 151 16.70 -17.89 -13.10
CA GLY A 151 16.61 -19.35 -13.19
C GLY A 151 15.23 -19.88 -12.76
N GLY A 152 14.61 -19.28 -11.74
CA GLY A 152 13.24 -19.59 -11.33
C GLY A 152 12.20 -19.22 -12.39
N CYS A 153 12.30 -18.02 -12.96
CA CYS A 153 11.43 -17.53 -14.03
C CYS A 153 11.48 -18.45 -15.26
N GLN A 154 12.68 -18.78 -15.74
CA GLN A 154 12.83 -19.62 -16.93
C GLN A 154 12.24 -21.02 -16.74
N LYS A 155 12.31 -21.59 -15.54
CA LYS A 155 11.70 -22.89 -15.21
C LYS A 155 10.17 -22.85 -15.20
N LYS A 156 9.56 -21.71 -14.84
CA LYS A 156 8.10 -21.52 -14.80
C LYS A 156 7.46 -21.54 -16.20
N ILE A 157 8.22 -21.18 -17.23
CA ILE A 157 7.74 -20.97 -18.61
C ILE A 157 7.95 -22.23 -19.51
N VAL A 158 8.53 -23.31 -18.97
CA VAL A 158 8.76 -24.57 -19.72
C VAL A 158 7.56 -25.48 -19.67
#